data_AF-S2RR06-F1
#
_entry.id   AF-S2RR06-F1
#
_cell.length_a   1.000
_cell.length_b   1.000
_cell.length_c   1.000
_cell.angle_alpha   90.00
_cell.angle_beta   90.00
_cell.angle_gamma   90.00
#
_symmetry.space_group_name_H-M   'P 1'
#
loop_
_entity.id
_entity.type
_entity.pdbx_description
1 polymer ?
#
loop_
_entity_poly.entity_id
_entity_poly.type
_entity_poly.pdbx_seq_one_letter_code
_entity_poly.pdbx_strand_id
1 'polypeptide(L)'
;SMFFLGLTNSVGGFEQIVPDAALGDGKFSLIIVKTANMANLLKLMALVFNGGRHVDDPNIIYTKTKKLRVKAGGDDPLKINLDGEYGGDAPMTFINLKQHIAMYANLDEIPTKNLGTDAQKQKDYMAEVESISHQDIDGDGQIGSQDEKDD
;
A
#
# COMPACT_ATOMS: atom_id res chain seq x y z
N SER A 1 7.00 -12.65 18.12
CA SER A 1 6.60 -12.44 16.71
C SER A 1 6.15 -11.00 16.54
N MET A 2 6.29 -10.43 15.35
CA MET A 2 5.93 -9.04 15.06
C MET A 2 5.01 -9.01 13.84
N PHE A 3 4.12 -8.03 13.75
CA PHE A 3 3.31 -7.82 12.55
C PHE A 3 3.34 -6.35 12.13
N PHE A 4 3.20 -6.12 10.82
CA PHE A 4 3.05 -4.82 10.19
C PHE A 4 1.74 -4.82 9.41
N LEU A 5 0.97 -3.74 9.54
CA LEU A 5 -0.29 -3.56 8.83
C LEU A 5 -0.24 -2.22 8.09
N GLY A 6 -0.04 -2.27 6.78
CA GLY A 6 0.04 -1.07 5.92
C GLY A 6 -1.26 -0.81 5.17
N LEU A 7 -1.62 0.47 5.03
CA LEU A 7 -2.72 0.94 4.18
C LEU A 7 -2.28 1.24 2.74
N THR A 8 -1.01 1.61 2.55
CA THR A 8 -0.47 2.11 1.29
C THR A 8 0.73 1.29 0.84
N ASN A 9 1.26 1.63 -0.33
CA ASN A 9 2.41 0.99 -0.97
C ASN A 9 3.75 1.36 -0.29
N SER A 10 3.70 2.17 0.78
CA SER A 10 4.85 2.60 1.55
C SER A 10 4.49 2.62 3.03
N VAL A 11 5.31 1.97 3.85
CA VAL A 11 5.17 2.03 5.31
C VAL A 11 6.42 2.72 5.82
N GLY A 12 6.32 3.87 6.48
CA GLY A 12 7.43 4.53 7.17
C GLY A 12 8.62 4.96 6.29
N GLY A 13 8.40 5.30 5.01
CA GLY A 13 9.46 5.71 4.08
C GLY A 13 10.15 4.55 3.35
N PHE A 14 9.68 3.31 3.54
CA PHE A 14 10.15 2.16 2.80
C PHE A 14 9.24 1.94 1.58
N GLU A 15 9.62 2.55 0.46
CA GLU A 15 9.03 2.27 -0.84
C GLU A 15 9.37 0.82 -1.24
N GLN A 16 8.39 0.05 -1.71
CA GLN A 16 8.53 -1.34 -2.19
C GLN A 16 8.55 -2.48 -1.15
N ILE A 17 8.16 -2.26 0.11
CA ILE A 17 7.88 -3.39 1.05
C ILE A 17 6.83 -4.34 0.48
N VAL A 18 5.94 -3.85 -0.38
CA VAL A 18 4.85 -4.66 -0.94
C VAL A 18 4.93 -4.63 -2.47
N PRO A 19 5.33 -5.74 -3.12
CA PRO A 19 5.57 -5.75 -4.57
C PRO A 19 4.29 -5.58 -5.40
N ASP A 20 3.12 -5.85 -4.83
CA ASP A 20 1.82 -5.82 -5.49
C ASP A 20 0.81 -4.87 -4.83
N ALA A 21 1.24 -3.99 -3.92
CA ALA A 21 0.28 -3.08 -3.27
C ALA A 21 -0.25 -2.08 -4.31
N ALA A 22 -1.57 -1.93 -4.35
CA ALA A 22 -2.25 -0.91 -5.13
C ALA A 22 -2.97 0.01 -4.13
N LEU A 23 -2.82 1.32 -4.28
CA LEU A 23 -3.52 2.26 -3.39
C LEU A 23 -5.02 2.15 -3.66
N GLY A 24 -5.82 2.05 -2.60
CA GLY A 24 -7.28 2.06 -2.73
C GLY A 24 -7.92 0.72 -3.15
N ASP A 25 -7.20 -0.40 -3.15
CA ASP A 25 -7.78 -1.73 -3.39
C ASP A 25 -8.74 -2.20 -2.26
N GLY A 26 -8.80 -1.42 -1.17
CA GLY A 26 -9.66 -1.67 -0.01
C GLY A 26 -9.16 -2.80 0.89
N LYS A 27 -7.87 -3.13 0.82
CA LYS A 27 -7.22 -4.14 1.66
C LYS A 27 -6.01 -3.53 2.37
N PHE A 28 -5.72 -4.04 3.55
CA PHE A 28 -4.43 -3.85 4.19
C PHE A 28 -3.42 -4.83 3.61
N SER A 29 -2.17 -4.41 3.56
CA SER A 29 -1.01 -5.30 3.42
C SER A 29 -0.56 -5.75 4.81
N LEU A 30 -0.70 -7.04 5.11
CA LEU A 30 -0.31 -7.64 6.38
C LEU A 30 0.96 -8.46 6.21
N ILE A 31 1.98 -8.11 6.97
CA ILE A 31 3.23 -8.86 7.10
C ILE A 31 3.34 -9.37 8.53
N ILE A 32 3.54 -10.67 8.71
CA ILE A 32 3.79 -11.29 10.02
C ILE A 32 5.17 -11.94 9.99
N VAL A 33 6.03 -11.54 10.91
CA VAL A 33 7.34 -12.15 11.14
C VAL A 33 7.22 -13.12 12.31
N LYS A 34 7.34 -14.42 12.01
CA LYS A 34 7.17 -15.49 12.99
C LYS A 34 8.26 -15.46 14.06
N THR A 35 9.50 -15.13 13.67
CA THR A 35 10.67 -15.17 14.57
C THR A 35 10.90 -13.82 15.27
N ALA A 36 11.56 -13.86 16.43
CA ALA A 36 11.95 -12.67 17.19
C ALA A 36 13.42 -12.24 16.92
N ASN A 37 14.05 -12.77 15.87
CA ASN A 37 15.48 -12.52 15.62
C ASN A 37 15.66 -11.23 14.80
N MET A 38 16.33 -10.24 15.37
CA MET A 38 16.68 -8.98 14.71
C MET A 38 17.50 -9.18 13.43
N ALA A 39 18.34 -10.22 13.38
CA ALA A 39 19.08 -10.58 12.16
C ALA A 39 18.15 -11.07 11.04
N ASN A 40 17.07 -11.78 11.39
CA ASN A 40 16.06 -12.18 10.41
C ASN A 40 15.27 -10.97 9.92
N LEU A 41 14.96 -10.00 10.79
CA LEU A 41 14.34 -8.74 10.40
C LEU A 41 15.25 -7.94 9.45
N LEU A 42 16.55 -7.84 9.74
CA LEU A 42 17.49 -7.14 8.88
C LEU A 42 17.65 -7.83 7.51
N LYS A 43 17.71 -9.17 7.49
CA LYS A 43 17.71 -9.96 6.25
C LYS A 43 16.41 -9.75 5.44
N LEU A 44 15.28 -9.63 6.13
CA LEU A 44 13.98 -9.35 5.51
C LEU A 44 13.96 -7.97 4.85
N MET A 45 14.46 -6.95 5.54
CA MET A 45 14.63 -5.62 4.97
C MET A 45 15.56 -5.67 3.74
N ALA A 46 16.68 -6.40 3.80
CA ALA A 46 17.57 -6.57 2.65
C ALA A 46 16.89 -7.27 1.46
N LEU A 47 16.02 -8.25 1.70
CA LEU A 47 15.25 -8.93 0.64
C LEU A 47 14.15 -8.05 0.04
N VAL A 48 13.56 -7.14 0.81
CA VAL A 48 12.69 -6.08 0.31
C VAL A 48 13.47 -5.17 -0.64
N PHE A 49 14.63 -4.67 -0.21
CA PHE A 49 15.46 -3.76 -1.01
C PHE A 49 16.02 -4.39 -2.30
N ASN A 50 16.21 -5.71 -2.33
CA ASN A 50 16.71 -6.44 -3.51
C ASN A 50 15.60 -6.93 -4.47
N GLY A 51 14.45 -6.25 -4.51
CA GLY A 51 13.40 -6.50 -5.51
C GLY A 51 12.33 -7.49 -5.08
N GLY A 52 11.85 -7.39 -3.83
CA GLY A 52 10.59 -8.02 -3.42
C GLY A 52 10.62 -9.52 -3.16
N ARG A 53 11.78 -10.17 -3.08
CA ARG A 53 11.91 -11.64 -2.84
C ARG A 53 11.67 -12.09 -1.39
N HIS A 54 11.14 -11.21 -0.55
CA HIS A 54 10.88 -11.49 0.86
C HIS A 54 9.58 -12.29 1.08
N VAL A 55 8.70 -12.41 0.07
CA VAL A 55 7.41 -13.12 0.21
C VAL A 55 7.59 -14.64 0.32
N ASP A 56 8.71 -15.16 -0.16
CA ASP A 56 8.98 -16.61 -0.23
C ASP A 56 9.70 -17.17 1.01
N ASP A 57 10.06 -16.33 2.00
CA ASP A 57 10.71 -16.82 3.21
C ASP A 57 9.67 -17.49 4.15
N PRO A 58 9.90 -18.73 4.61
CA PRO A 58 8.94 -19.45 5.46
C PRO A 58 8.68 -18.78 6.82
N ASN A 59 9.56 -17.86 7.23
CA ASN A 59 9.42 -17.08 8.46
C ASN A 59 8.49 -15.88 8.32
N ILE A 60 7.99 -15.62 7.11
CA ILE A 60 7.18 -14.46 6.76
C ILE A 60 5.81 -14.96 6.29
N ILE A 61 4.76 -14.29 6.75
CA ILE A 61 3.43 -14.42 6.15
C ILE A 61 3.10 -13.07 5.57
N TYR A 62 2.95 -13.01 4.26
CA TYR A 62 2.39 -11.87 3.56
C TYR A 62 0.97 -12.21 3.10
N THR A 63 0.02 -11.35 3.42
CA THR A 63 -1.36 -11.50 2.93
C THR A 63 -2.05 -10.14 2.85
N LYS A 64 -3.09 -10.06 2.01
CA LYS A 64 -3.97 -8.90 1.95
C LYS A 64 -5.28 -9.20 2.66
N THR A 65 -5.71 -8.31 3.55
CA THR A 65 -6.97 -8.49 4.31
C THR A 65 -7.75 -7.20 4.47
N LYS A 66 -9.08 -7.29 4.51
CA LYS A 66 -9.94 -6.14 4.83
C LYS A 66 -10.14 -5.95 6.33
N LYS A 67 -9.91 -7.00 7.12
CA LYS A 67 -10.16 -7.02 8.56
C LYS A 67 -9.09 -7.86 9.25
N LEU A 68 -8.49 -7.31 10.29
CA LEU A 68 -7.54 -8.01 11.14
C LEU A 68 -8.01 -7.91 12.59
N ARG A 69 -8.06 -9.05 13.28
CA ARG A 69 -8.26 -9.09 14.73
C ARG A 69 -7.01 -9.63 15.38
N VAL A 70 -6.42 -8.84 16.28
CA VAL A 70 -5.19 -9.17 17.00
C VAL A 70 -5.53 -9.44 18.45
N LYS A 71 -4.95 -10.49 19.02
CA LYS A 71 -5.01 -10.83 20.44
C LYS A 71 -3.62 -11.26 20.90
N ALA A 72 -3.25 -10.92 22.13
CA ALA A 72 -2.08 -11.49 22.76
C ALA A 72 -2.31 -12.99 23.03
N GLY A 73 -1.27 -13.80 22.80
CA GLY A 73 -1.32 -15.25 23.02
C GLY A 73 -0.86 -15.71 24.40
N GLY A 74 -0.30 -14.79 25.21
CA GLY A 74 0.19 -15.05 26.57
C GLY A 74 -0.12 -13.88 27.49
N ASP A 75 0.54 -13.85 28.66
CA ASP A 75 0.26 -12.87 29.72
C ASP A 75 0.85 -11.48 29.45
N ASP A 76 1.85 -11.39 28.57
CA ASP A 76 2.47 -10.11 28.22
C ASP A 76 1.57 -9.30 27.26
N PRO A 77 1.32 -8.00 27.55
CA PRO A 77 0.51 -7.15 26.69
C PRO A 77 1.20 -6.89 25.35
N LEU A 78 0.46 -7.07 24.26
CA LEU A 78 0.92 -6.72 22.93
C LEU A 78 0.58 -5.26 22.63
N LYS A 79 1.61 -4.41 22.74
CA LYS A 79 1.53 -2.98 22.44
C LYS A 79 1.46 -2.72 20.94
N ILE A 80 0.56 -1.82 20.54
CA ILE A 80 0.37 -1.42 19.15
C ILE A 80 0.94 -0.02 18.92
N ASN A 81 1.69 0.13 17.84
CA ASN A 81 2.10 1.44 17.31
C ASN A 81 1.21 1.77 16.10
N LEU A 82 0.60 2.96 16.09
CA LEU A 82 -0.18 3.52 15.00
C LEU A 82 0.51 4.77 14.50
N ASP A 83 0.99 4.76 13.26
CA ASP A 83 1.62 5.89 12.57
C ASP A 83 2.71 6.64 13.38
N GLY A 84 3.42 5.92 14.26
CA GLY A 84 4.50 6.45 15.09
C GLY A 84 4.13 6.66 16.56
N GLU A 85 2.85 6.55 16.91
CA GLU A 85 2.35 6.78 18.26
C GLU A 85 1.84 5.51 18.94
N TYR A 86 1.75 5.54 20.27
CA TYR A 86 1.21 4.44 21.04
C TYR A 86 -0.32 4.35 20.88
N GLY A 87 -0.80 3.29 20.23
CA GLY A 87 -2.20 3.06 19.92
C GLY A 87 -2.97 2.22 20.94
N GLY A 88 -2.33 1.80 22.03
CA GLY A 88 -2.91 0.92 23.06
C GLY A 88 -2.47 -0.53 22.95
N ASP A 89 -3.08 -1.38 23.78
CA ASP A 89 -2.77 -2.81 23.88
C ASP A 89 -3.82 -3.67 23.17
N ALA A 90 -3.41 -4.81 22.60
CA ALA A 90 -4.33 -5.83 22.12
C ALA A 90 -5.19 -6.38 23.29
N PRO A 91 -6.45 -6.80 23.06
CA PRO A 91 -7.03 -7.14 21.77
C PRO A 91 -7.52 -5.93 20.98
N MET A 92 -7.22 -5.92 19.67
CA MET A 92 -7.60 -4.83 18.77
C MET A 92 -8.17 -5.38 17.46
N THR A 93 -9.08 -4.62 16.84
CA THR A 93 -9.64 -4.95 15.52
C THR A 93 -9.43 -3.80 14.55
N PHE A 94 -8.80 -4.10 13.43
CA PHE A 94 -8.56 -3.18 12.32
C PHE A 94 -9.54 -3.50 11.19
N ILE A 95 -10.14 -2.45 10.62
CA ILE A 95 -11.08 -2.55 9.51
C ILE A 95 -10.62 -1.55 8.44
N ASN A 96 -10.40 -2.04 7.22
CA ASN A 96 -10.05 -1.18 6.10
C ASN A 96 -11.34 -0.51 5.60
N LEU A 97 -11.36 0.81 5.59
CA LEU A 97 -12.46 1.59 5.04
C LEU A 97 -12.08 2.00 3.63
N LYS A 98 -12.51 1.21 2.64
CA LYS A 98 -12.19 1.44 1.23
C LYS A 98 -12.67 2.84 0.81
N GLN A 99 -11.74 3.66 0.30
CA GLN A 99 -12.01 5.00 -0.24
C GLN A 99 -12.86 5.88 0.68
N HIS A 100 -12.60 5.81 1.99
CA HIS A 100 -13.42 6.51 2.97
C HIS A 100 -13.18 8.02 3.00
N ILE A 101 -12.00 8.47 2.59
CA ILE A 101 -11.60 9.87 2.60
C ILE A 101 -11.50 10.35 1.16
N ALA A 102 -12.24 11.41 0.84
CA ALA A 102 -12.06 12.18 -0.38
C ALA A 102 -10.95 13.22 -0.17
N MET A 103 -9.99 13.28 -1.08
CA MET A 103 -8.86 14.21 -1.00
C MET A 103 -8.48 14.72 -2.39
N TYR A 104 -7.93 15.93 -2.44
CA TYR A 104 -7.28 16.45 -3.63
C TYR A 104 -5.85 15.89 -3.68
N ALA A 105 -5.45 15.37 -4.84
CA ALA A 105 -4.12 14.85 -5.07
C ALA A 105 -3.66 15.26 -6.48
N ASN A 106 -2.36 15.48 -6.65
CA ASN A 106 -1.77 15.65 -7.96
C ASN A 106 -1.66 14.27 -8.62
N LEU A 107 -2.51 13.98 -9.62
CA LEU A 107 -2.53 12.68 -10.30
C LEU A 107 -1.31 12.46 -11.20
N ASP A 108 -0.64 13.54 -11.62
CA ASP A 108 0.51 13.48 -12.52
C ASP A 108 1.77 13.00 -11.80
N GLU A 109 1.85 13.25 -10.49
CA GLU A 109 2.96 12.82 -9.64
C GLU A 109 2.79 11.40 -9.09
N ILE A 110 1.63 10.77 -9.27
CA ILE A 110 1.35 9.43 -8.76
C ILE A 110 1.59 8.40 -9.87
N PRO A 111 2.55 7.47 -9.72
CA PRO A 111 2.74 6.40 -10.69
C PRO A 111 1.44 5.61 -10.92
N THR A 112 1.06 5.43 -12.18
CA THR A 112 -0.20 4.78 -12.60
C THR A 112 -0.45 3.43 -11.92
N LYS A 113 0.60 2.62 -11.75
CA LYS A 113 0.55 1.33 -11.03
C LYS A 113 0.08 1.44 -9.57
N ASN A 114 0.21 2.61 -8.96
CA ASN A 114 -0.19 2.87 -7.59
C ASN A 114 -1.62 3.42 -7.52
N LEU A 115 -2.24 3.85 -8.62
CA LEU A 115 -3.62 4.33 -8.63
C LEU A 115 -4.59 3.16 -8.45
N GLY A 116 -5.63 3.40 -7.65
CA GLY A 116 -6.74 2.47 -7.54
C GLY A 116 -7.54 2.41 -8.84
N THR A 117 -8.27 1.31 -9.06
CA THR A 117 -9.03 1.08 -10.30
C THR A 117 -9.98 2.22 -10.67
N ASP A 118 -10.51 2.93 -9.68
CA ASP A 118 -11.47 4.00 -9.90
C ASP A 118 -10.78 5.30 -10.30
N ALA A 119 -9.62 5.60 -9.71
CA ALA A 119 -8.79 6.74 -10.10
C ALA A 119 -8.19 6.54 -11.51
N GLN A 120 -7.78 5.30 -11.82
CA GLN A 120 -7.35 4.91 -13.17
C GLN A 120 -8.45 5.18 -14.20
N LYS A 121 -9.67 4.65 -13.98
CA LYS A 121 -10.81 4.87 -14.88
C LYS A 121 -11.16 6.34 -15.06
N GLN A 122 -11.03 7.15 -14.02
CA GLN A 122 -11.30 8.58 -14.11
C GLN A 122 -10.25 9.28 -14.98
N LYS A 123 -8.97 8.91 -14.84
CA LYS A 123 -7.89 9.40 -15.70
C LYS A 123 -8.09 8.98 -17.16
N ASP A 124 -8.38 7.69 -17.39
CA ASP A 124 -8.61 7.14 -18.74
C ASP A 124 -9.83 7.81 -19.42
N TYR A 125 -10.91 8.04 -18.66
CA TYR A 125 -12.10 8.75 -19.16
C TYR A 125 -11.81 10.21 -19.51
N MET A 126 -11.03 10.92 -18.69
CA MET A 126 -10.64 12.31 -18.98
C MET A 126 -9.88 12.38 -20.30
N ALA A 127 -8.87 11.51 -20.46
CA ALA A 127 -8.08 11.41 -21.68
C ALA A 127 -8.94 11.11 -22.92
N GLU A 128 -9.95 10.23 -22.80
CA GLU A 128 -10.90 9.97 -23.88
C GLU A 128 -11.71 11.23 -24.25
N VAL A 129 -12.23 11.95 -23.27
CA VAL A 129 -13.02 13.19 -23.51
C VAL A 129 -12.17 14.27 -24.18
N GLU A 130 -10.91 14.42 -23.79
CA GLU A 130 -9.99 15.37 -24.42
C GLU A 130 -9.68 15.00 -25.86
N SER A 131 -9.43 13.71 -26.13
CA SER A 131 -9.18 13.22 -27.50
C SER A 131 -10.35 13.51 -28.45
N ILE A 132 -11.59 13.45 -27.94
CA ILE A 132 -12.80 13.73 -28.71
C ILE A 132 -13.00 15.24 -28.88
N SER A 133 -12.84 16.00 -27.79
CA SER A 133 -13.12 17.44 -27.77
C SER A 133 -12.01 18.29 -28.39
N HIS A 134 -10.80 17.74 -28.52
CA HIS A 134 -9.58 18.45 -28.92
C HIS A 134 -9.29 19.66 -28.02
N GLN A 135 -9.65 19.55 -26.74
CA GLN A 135 -9.42 20.56 -25.72
C GLN A 135 -8.68 19.91 -24.55
N ASP A 136 -7.75 20.67 -23.98
CA ASP A 136 -7.10 20.39 -22.71
C ASP A 136 -8.10 20.74 -21.60
N ILE A 137 -8.66 19.71 -20.96
CA ILE A 137 -9.75 19.84 -19.97
C ILE A 137 -9.16 19.82 -18.55
N ASP A 138 -8.13 19.01 -18.31
CA ASP A 138 -7.51 18.90 -16.99
C ASP A 138 -6.39 19.93 -16.74
N GLY A 139 -5.94 20.64 -17.77
CA GLY A 139 -4.99 21.75 -17.69
C GLY A 139 -3.53 21.30 -17.64
N ASP A 140 -3.22 20.06 -18.04
CA ASP A 140 -1.87 19.51 -18.04
C ASP A 140 -1.01 19.98 -19.24
N GLY A 141 -1.62 20.70 -20.19
CA GLY A 141 -0.97 21.20 -21.41
C GLY A 141 -0.93 20.19 -22.55
N GLN A 142 -1.66 19.07 -22.44
CA GLN A 142 -1.75 18.00 -23.42
C GLN A 142 -3.21 17.76 -23.84
N ILE A 143 -3.43 16.88 -24.82
CA ILE A 143 -4.77 16.49 -25.26
C ILE A 143 -4.78 14.97 -25.36
N GLY A 144 -5.47 14.30 -24.43
CA GLY A 144 -5.59 12.86 -24.39
C GLY A 144 -4.39 12.14 -23.75
N SER A 145 -4.33 10.82 -23.87
CA SER A 145 -3.33 10.00 -23.16
C SER A 145 -1.95 10.04 -23.81
N GLN A 146 -0.91 10.40 -23.04
CA GLN A 146 0.45 9.94 -23.30
C GLN A 146 0.62 8.50 -22.82
N ASP A 147 0.40 7.53 -23.71
CA ASP A 147 1.11 6.27 -23.58
C ASP A 147 2.53 6.51 -24.09
N GLU A 148 3.49 6.68 -23.16
CA GLU A 148 4.89 6.40 -23.46
C GLU A 148 4.94 4.99 -24.07
N LYS A 149 5.33 4.93 -25.35
CA LYS A 149 5.84 3.72 -25.96
C LYS A 149 7.15 3.38 -25.23
N ASP A 150 7.06 2.48 -24.27
CA ASP A 150 8.21 1.69 -23.84
C ASP A 150 8.53 0.68 -24.97
N ASP A 151 9.48 1.04 -25.84
CA ASP A 151 10.30 0.11 -26.63
C ASP A 151 11.45 -0.45 -25.76
#